data_AF-A0A132HKG9-F1
#
_entry.id   AF-A0A132HKG9-F1
#
_cell.length_a   1.000
_cell.length_b   1.000
_cell.length_c   1.000
_cell.angle_alpha   90.00
_cell.angle_beta   90.00
_cell.angle_gamma   90.00
#
_symmetry.space_group_name_H-M   'P 1'
#
loop_
_entity.id
_entity.type
_entity.pdbx_description
1 polymer ?
#
loop_
_entity_poly.entity_id
_entity_poly.type
_entity_poly.pdbx_seq_one_letter_code
_entity_poly.pdbx_strand_id
1 'polypeptide(L)'
;MHGGHPDMKIMDLCEARDMGIPEAETPIMARKATAPDFDSQHFKRALSQFATGVTVITTRAAGHPHANGAPFVGITASSFNSVSLDPPLVLWSMATRANSLPMFRDGSHYIINVLAASQLDLCQRFATLKGDRFAGVDYRLSATGLPILANALAWFECHNRSRYDEGDHVIFVGEVERCGIFDTGGQPLVFQGAQFSTLSPLDR
;
A
#
# COMPACT_ATOMS: atom_id res chain seq x y z
N MET A 1 -23.40 -44.07 15.98
CA MET A 1 -24.26 -43.18 16.79
C MET A 1 -23.53 -42.90 18.09
N HIS A 2 -22.70 -41.87 18.12
CA HIS A 2 -22.09 -41.33 19.32
C HIS A 2 -22.34 -39.82 19.25
N GLY A 3 -23.36 -39.37 19.99
CA GLY A 3 -23.53 -37.97 20.36
C GLY A 3 -22.34 -37.58 21.24
N GLY A 4 -21.82 -36.37 21.18
CA GLY A 4 -22.54 -35.10 21.19
C GLY A 4 -21.89 -34.32 22.34
N HIS A 5 -20.84 -33.58 22.01
CA HIS A 5 -20.10 -32.75 22.95
C HIS A 5 -20.83 -31.41 23.09
N PRO A 6 -21.16 -30.96 24.31
CA PRO A 6 -21.87 -29.70 24.54
C PRO A 6 -20.92 -28.50 24.61
N ASP A 7 -21.46 -27.35 24.20
CA ASP A 7 -20.93 -26.00 24.35
C ASP A 7 -20.46 -25.68 25.78
N MET A 8 -19.33 -24.95 25.88
CA MET A 8 -18.97 -24.23 27.10
C MET A 8 -18.36 -22.85 26.80
N LYS A 9 -19.27 -21.87 26.77
CA LYS A 9 -19.26 -20.53 27.39
C LYS A 9 -17.92 -19.83 27.66
N ILE A 10 -17.85 -18.63 27.07
CA ILE A 10 -17.29 -17.36 27.56
C ILE A 10 -17.14 -17.29 29.09
N MET A 11 -15.94 -16.90 29.55
CA MET A 11 -15.71 -16.28 30.86
C MET A 11 -14.92 -14.98 30.67
N ASP A 12 -15.62 -13.87 30.90
CA ASP A 12 -15.05 -12.61 31.40
C ASP A 12 -14.38 -12.87 32.75
N LEU A 13 -13.19 -12.31 32.97
CA LEU A 13 -12.58 -12.15 34.30
C LEU A 13 -11.78 -10.84 34.32
N CYS A 14 -12.48 -9.77 34.66
CA CYS A 14 -11.87 -8.61 35.30
C CYS A 14 -11.79 -8.87 36.82
N GLU A 15 -10.78 -8.27 37.45
CA GLU A 15 -10.54 -8.11 38.90
C GLU A 15 -9.72 -9.18 39.65
N ALA A 16 -8.44 -8.86 39.84
CA ALA A 16 -7.68 -9.22 41.05
C ALA A 16 -6.72 -8.08 41.43
N ARG A 17 -7.18 -7.27 42.40
CA ARG A 17 -6.47 -6.53 43.47
C ARG A 17 -4.96 -6.23 43.37
N ASP A 18 -4.72 -4.93 43.33
CA ASP A 18 -3.74 -4.11 44.04
C ASP A 18 -2.89 -4.80 45.14
N MET A 19 -1.61 -5.06 44.83
CA MET A 19 -0.51 -5.13 45.79
C MET A 19 0.67 -4.36 45.21
N GLY A 20 1.04 -3.26 45.88
CA GLY A 20 2.07 -2.34 45.45
C GLY A 20 3.45 -2.98 45.27
N ILE A 21 4.00 -2.83 44.07
CA ILE A 21 5.42 -3.01 43.76
C ILE A 21 6.01 -1.59 43.62
N PRO A 22 7.11 -1.23 44.32
CA PRO A 22 7.71 0.08 44.15
C PRO A 22 8.45 0.21 42.80
N GLU A 23 8.30 1.39 42.22
CA GLU A 23 8.76 1.87 40.91
C GLU A 23 10.24 1.61 40.58
N ALA A 24 10.50 1.31 39.30
CA ALA A 24 11.32 2.18 38.44
C ALA A 24 11.32 1.60 37.01
N GLU A 25 10.31 1.94 36.19
CA GLU A 25 10.51 1.88 34.75
C GLU A 25 11.57 2.91 34.40
N THR A 26 12.80 2.44 34.18
CA THR A 26 13.86 3.27 33.62
C THR A 26 13.29 3.83 32.32
N PRO A 27 13.19 5.16 32.14
CA PRO A 27 12.68 5.71 30.90
C PRO A 27 13.57 5.15 29.79
N ILE A 28 12.95 4.47 28.82
CA ILE A 28 13.64 4.11 27.58
C ILE A 28 14.00 5.45 26.94
N MET A 29 15.18 5.98 27.28
CA MET A 29 15.75 7.11 26.58
C MET A 29 15.77 6.68 25.12
N ALA A 30 15.04 7.42 24.28
CA ALA A 30 14.95 7.16 22.85
C ALA A 30 16.39 7.05 22.31
N ARG A 31 16.84 5.81 22.09
CA ARG A 31 18.16 5.56 21.51
C ARG A 31 18.10 6.10 20.09
N LYS A 32 18.74 7.25 19.87
CA LYS A 32 18.92 7.80 18.54
C LYS A 32 19.72 6.81 17.70
N ALA A 33 19.33 6.60 16.45
CA ALA A 33 20.09 5.78 15.52
C ALA A 33 21.51 6.35 15.35
N THR A 34 22.49 5.46 15.16
CA THR A 34 23.84 5.85 14.74
C THR A 34 23.82 6.47 13.35
N ALA A 35 24.78 7.34 13.05
CA ALA A 35 24.90 7.90 11.72
C ALA A 35 25.19 6.79 10.69
N PRO A 36 24.65 6.88 9.47
CA PRO A 36 24.98 5.96 8.39
C PRO A 36 26.49 6.00 8.05
N ASP A 37 27.07 4.84 7.77
CA ASP A 37 28.42 4.68 7.22
C ASP A 37 28.40 4.48 5.69
N PHE A 38 27.25 4.73 5.05
CA PHE A 38 27.01 4.59 3.61
C PHE A 38 26.44 5.88 3.01
N ASP A 39 26.64 6.06 1.70
CA ASP A 39 26.00 7.14 0.93
C ASP A 39 24.61 6.75 0.40
N SER A 40 23.87 7.75 -0.09
CA SER A 40 22.52 7.55 -0.62
C SER A 40 22.46 6.64 -1.87
N GLN A 41 23.53 6.59 -2.67
CA GLN A 41 23.57 5.74 -3.87
C GLN A 41 23.78 4.27 -3.49
N HIS A 42 24.65 3.99 -2.52
CA HIS A 42 24.82 2.68 -1.94
C HIS A 42 23.54 2.19 -1.28
N PHE A 43 22.89 3.03 -0.47
CA PHE A 43 21.61 2.69 0.15
C PHE A 43 20.52 2.33 -0.87
N LYS A 44 20.35 3.14 -1.93
CA LYS A 44 19.40 2.85 -3.02
C LYS A 44 19.70 1.55 -3.76
N ARG A 45 20.98 1.24 -4.00
CA ARG A 45 21.40 -0.03 -4.62
C ARG A 45 21.12 -1.24 -3.72
N ALA A 46 21.30 -1.09 -2.41
CA ALA A 46 20.96 -2.13 -1.43
C ALA A 46 19.44 -2.35 -1.39
N LEU A 47 18.64 -1.28 -1.31
CA LEU A 47 17.17 -1.36 -1.35
C LEU A 47 16.67 -2.03 -2.63
N SER A 48 17.28 -1.73 -3.78
CA SER A 48 16.85 -2.28 -5.07
C SER A 48 17.11 -3.78 -5.24
N GLN A 49 17.83 -4.43 -4.31
CA GLN A 49 17.98 -5.88 -4.32
C GLN A 49 16.68 -6.61 -3.92
N PHE A 50 15.80 -5.95 -3.16
CA PHE A 50 14.51 -6.51 -2.79
C PHE A 50 13.53 -6.41 -3.97
N ALA A 51 13.23 -7.55 -4.59
CA ALA A 51 12.25 -7.62 -5.67
C ALA A 51 10.84 -7.34 -5.15
N THR A 52 10.08 -6.55 -5.90
CA THR A 52 8.71 -6.16 -5.54
C THR A 52 7.78 -6.32 -6.74
N GLY A 53 6.51 -6.58 -6.46
CA GLY A 53 5.46 -6.33 -7.45
C GLY A 53 5.28 -4.82 -7.67
N VAL A 54 4.69 -4.45 -8.80
CA VAL A 54 4.39 -3.05 -9.11
C VAL A 54 2.89 -2.77 -8.98
N THR A 55 2.55 -1.62 -8.40
CA THR A 55 1.17 -1.16 -8.29
C THR A 55 0.97 0.19 -8.95
N VAL A 56 -0.25 0.48 -9.42
CA VAL A 56 -0.73 1.85 -9.60
C VAL A 56 -1.79 2.13 -8.55
N ILE A 57 -1.58 3.21 -7.81
CA ILE A 57 -2.49 3.65 -6.76
C ILE A 57 -3.27 4.85 -7.27
N THR A 58 -4.59 4.80 -7.24
CA THR A 58 -5.48 5.83 -7.80
C THR A 58 -6.34 6.44 -6.70
N THR A 59 -6.65 7.73 -6.84
CA THR A 59 -7.60 8.44 -5.97
C THR A 59 -8.29 9.56 -6.73
N ARG A 60 -9.26 10.21 -6.07
CA ARG A 60 -10.00 11.35 -6.62
C ARG A 60 -9.09 12.58 -6.64
N ALA A 61 -9.18 13.34 -7.73
CA ALA A 61 -8.53 14.64 -7.86
C ALA A 61 -9.53 15.79 -8.10
N ALA A 62 -10.78 15.46 -8.49
CA ALA A 62 -11.84 16.43 -8.72
C ALA A 62 -12.00 17.42 -7.55
N GLY A 63 -12.02 18.71 -7.87
CA GLY A 63 -12.17 19.79 -6.90
C GLY A 63 -10.87 20.20 -6.18
N HIS A 64 -9.76 19.49 -6.38
CA HIS A 64 -8.49 19.84 -5.75
C HIS A 64 -7.74 20.92 -6.57
N PRO A 65 -7.21 21.99 -5.96
CA PRO A 65 -6.48 23.05 -6.68
C PRO A 65 -5.30 22.57 -7.53
N HIS A 66 -4.66 21.45 -7.14
CA HIS A 66 -3.51 20.88 -7.83
C HIS A 66 -3.90 19.88 -8.95
N ALA A 67 -5.19 19.62 -9.16
CA ALA A 67 -5.66 18.60 -10.09
C ALA A 67 -5.70 19.06 -11.55
N ASN A 68 -5.56 20.37 -11.83
CA ASN A 68 -5.64 20.94 -13.17
C ASN A 68 -6.89 20.48 -13.95
N GLY A 69 -8.01 20.31 -13.26
CA GLY A 69 -9.28 19.86 -13.84
C GLY A 69 -9.42 18.34 -14.02
N ALA A 70 -8.39 17.54 -13.74
CA ALA A 70 -8.49 16.08 -13.82
C ALA A 70 -9.41 15.51 -12.72
N PRO A 71 -10.29 14.54 -13.04
CA PRO A 71 -11.19 13.94 -12.06
C PRO A 71 -10.46 12.98 -11.12
N PHE A 72 -9.37 12.37 -11.58
CA PHE A 72 -8.59 11.36 -10.87
C PHE A 72 -7.09 11.63 -10.98
N VAL A 73 -6.35 11.10 -10.03
CA VAL A 73 -4.88 11.04 -10.07
C VAL A 73 -4.45 9.61 -9.77
N GLY A 74 -3.33 9.19 -10.35
CA GLY A 74 -2.71 7.91 -10.04
C GLY A 74 -1.19 8.02 -9.98
N ILE A 75 -0.57 7.06 -9.31
CA ILE A 75 0.88 6.99 -9.15
C ILE A 75 1.35 5.54 -9.18
N THR A 76 2.47 5.28 -9.85
CA THR A 76 3.14 3.99 -9.74
C THR A 76 3.90 3.89 -8.42
N ALA A 77 3.69 2.80 -7.69
CA ALA A 77 4.38 2.53 -6.43
C ALA A 77 4.79 1.06 -6.34
N SER A 78 6.02 0.83 -5.84
CA SER A 78 6.56 -0.50 -5.51
C SER A 78 6.77 -0.67 -4.00
N SER A 79 6.31 0.28 -3.19
CA SER A 79 6.39 0.29 -1.72
C SER A 79 5.20 -0.41 -1.03
N PHE A 80 4.29 -1.00 -1.82
CA PHE A 80 3.12 -1.69 -1.32
C PHE A 80 3.48 -2.94 -0.51
N ASN A 81 2.79 -3.18 0.61
CA ASN A 81 2.87 -4.43 1.36
C ASN A 81 1.59 -4.70 2.17
N SER A 82 1.34 -5.96 2.52
CA SER A 82 0.31 -6.37 3.47
C SER A 82 0.75 -6.10 4.91
N VAL A 83 -0.19 -5.76 5.79
CA VAL A 83 0.08 -5.44 7.21
C VAL A 83 -0.68 -6.36 8.17
N SER A 84 -1.98 -6.55 7.96
CA SER A 84 -2.83 -7.29 8.89
C SER A 84 -3.95 -8.00 8.14
N LEU A 85 -4.42 -9.12 8.69
CA LEU A 85 -5.61 -9.82 8.22
C LEU A 85 -6.89 -9.39 8.95
N ASP A 86 -6.79 -9.08 10.25
CA ASP A 86 -7.94 -8.62 11.06
C ASP A 86 -7.51 -7.49 12.03
N PRO A 87 -7.91 -6.22 11.77
CA PRO A 87 -8.61 -5.76 10.57
C PRO A 87 -7.73 -5.91 9.31
N PRO A 88 -8.30 -5.97 8.09
CA PRO A 88 -7.54 -6.15 6.87
C PRO A 88 -6.80 -4.87 6.48
N LEU A 89 -5.48 -4.85 6.71
CA LEU A 89 -4.64 -3.67 6.50
C LEU A 89 -3.55 -3.90 5.47
N VAL A 90 -3.30 -2.86 4.69
CA VAL A 90 -2.17 -2.74 3.76
C VAL A 90 -1.46 -1.41 3.97
N LEU A 91 -0.22 -1.29 3.48
CA LEU A 91 0.50 -0.02 3.47
C LEU A 91 1.17 0.24 2.13
N TRP A 92 1.53 1.50 1.92
CA TRP A 92 2.42 1.95 0.85
C TRP A 92 2.98 3.33 1.22
N SER A 93 4.01 3.77 0.51
CA SER A 93 4.69 5.04 0.79
C SER A 93 4.77 5.95 -0.44
N MET A 94 4.58 7.25 -0.25
CA MET A 94 4.69 8.29 -1.27
C MET A 94 5.70 9.36 -0.85
N ALA A 95 6.55 9.82 -1.77
CA ALA A 95 7.48 10.90 -1.49
C ALA A 95 6.74 12.21 -1.13
N THR A 96 7.22 12.94 -0.13
CA THR A 96 6.61 14.20 0.32
C THR A 96 6.60 15.29 -0.76
N ARG A 97 7.53 15.20 -1.71
CA ARG A 97 7.64 16.10 -2.88
C ARG A 97 6.69 15.78 -4.04
N ALA A 98 5.88 14.73 -3.95
CA ALA A 98 4.99 14.34 -5.05
C ALA A 98 3.85 15.35 -5.21
N ASN A 99 3.63 15.87 -6.43
CA ASN A 99 2.55 16.83 -6.72
C ASN A 99 1.14 16.28 -6.41
N SER A 100 0.98 14.96 -6.43
CA SER A 100 -0.28 14.28 -6.11
C SER A 100 -0.50 14.07 -4.61
N LEU A 101 0.50 14.33 -3.76
CA LEU A 101 0.41 14.08 -2.33
C LEU A 101 -0.81 14.73 -1.66
N PRO A 102 -1.17 16.00 -1.95
CA PRO A 102 -2.36 16.61 -1.35
C PRO A 102 -3.64 15.81 -1.59
N MET A 103 -3.85 15.30 -2.81
CA MET A 103 -5.03 14.48 -3.13
C MET A 103 -5.08 13.17 -2.36
N PHE A 104 -3.93 12.53 -2.12
CA PHE A 104 -3.87 11.31 -1.32
C PHE A 104 -3.96 11.60 0.18
N ARG A 105 -3.43 12.73 0.66
CA ARG A 105 -3.58 13.13 2.06
C ARG A 105 -5.05 13.43 2.37
N ASP A 106 -5.70 14.26 1.57
CA ASP A 106 -7.05 14.74 1.84
C ASP A 106 -8.12 13.74 1.38
N GLY A 107 -7.77 12.83 0.47
CA GLY A 107 -8.64 11.78 -0.02
C GLY A 107 -9.00 10.76 1.05
N SER A 108 -10.31 10.47 1.17
CA SER A 108 -10.84 9.48 2.09
C SER A 108 -10.56 8.03 1.66
N HIS A 109 -10.38 7.80 0.36
CA HIS A 109 -10.18 6.46 -0.21
C HIS A 109 -9.15 6.48 -1.33
N TYR A 110 -8.57 5.31 -1.60
CA TYR A 110 -7.76 5.06 -2.78
C TYR A 110 -7.91 3.60 -3.24
N ILE A 111 -7.61 3.34 -4.51
CA ILE A 111 -7.51 1.97 -5.05
C ILE A 111 -6.05 1.63 -5.26
N ILE A 112 -5.60 0.49 -4.76
CA ILE A 112 -4.31 -0.11 -5.13
C ILE A 112 -4.58 -1.13 -6.22
N ASN A 113 -3.97 -0.96 -7.41
CA ASN A 113 -4.07 -1.89 -8.53
C ASN A 113 -2.74 -2.60 -8.72
N VAL A 114 -2.69 -3.92 -8.52
CA VAL A 114 -1.49 -4.75 -8.71
C VAL A 114 -1.34 -5.08 -10.18
N LEU A 115 -0.20 -4.72 -10.80
CA LEU A 115 -0.06 -4.78 -12.25
C LEU A 115 0.42 -6.13 -12.77
N ALA A 116 -0.10 -6.51 -13.94
CA ALA A 116 0.42 -7.59 -14.74
C ALA A 116 1.64 -7.13 -15.56
N ALA A 117 2.50 -8.07 -15.98
CA ALA A 117 3.68 -7.81 -16.80
C ALA A 117 3.35 -7.13 -18.14
N SER A 118 2.17 -7.44 -18.71
CA SER A 118 1.64 -6.79 -19.91
C SER A 118 1.30 -5.30 -19.73
N GLN A 119 1.28 -4.80 -18.49
CA GLN A 119 0.96 -3.42 -18.16
C GLN A 119 2.21 -2.56 -17.88
N LEU A 120 3.37 -2.93 -18.43
CA LEU A 120 4.60 -2.14 -18.33
C LEU A 120 4.41 -0.68 -18.80
N ASP A 121 3.72 -0.48 -19.92
CA ASP A 121 3.44 0.87 -20.45
C ASP A 121 2.58 1.69 -19.49
N LEU A 122 1.62 1.04 -18.82
CA LEU A 122 0.77 1.67 -17.81
C LEU A 122 1.60 2.07 -16.59
N CYS A 123 2.46 1.16 -16.09
CA CYS A 123 3.42 1.44 -15.02
C CYS A 123 4.29 2.65 -15.34
N GLN A 124 4.89 2.70 -16.53
CA GLN A 124 5.76 3.81 -16.94
C GLN A 124 4.97 5.11 -17.04
N ARG A 125 3.78 5.07 -17.64
CA ARG A 125 2.87 6.23 -17.75
C ARG A 125 2.57 6.83 -16.37
N PHE A 126 2.16 6.01 -15.41
CA PHE A 126 1.82 6.45 -14.05
C PHE A 126 3.02 6.82 -13.18
N ALA A 127 4.25 6.53 -13.61
CA ALA A 127 5.48 7.01 -12.99
C ALA A 127 5.91 8.41 -13.46
N THR A 128 5.35 8.93 -14.57
CA THR A 128 5.68 10.27 -15.08
C THR A 128 4.91 11.39 -14.36
N LEU A 129 5.45 12.61 -14.42
CA LEU A 129 4.84 13.83 -13.85
C LEU A 129 4.01 14.64 -14.85
N LYS A 130 3.95 14.24 -16.12
CA LYS A 130 3.39 15.05 -17.22
C LYS A 130 2.26 14.33 -17.95
N GLY A 131 1.34 15.13 -18.49
CA GLY A 131 0.25 14.66 -19.35
C GLY A 131 -0.95 14.09 -18.59
N ASP A 132 -2.01 13.83 -19.35
CA ASP A 132 -3.17 13.09 -18.84
C ASP A 132 -2.84 11.60 -18.79
N ARG A 133 -2.54 11.09 -17.60
CA ARG A 133 -2.15 9.69 -17.37
C ARG A 133 -3.31 8.71 -17.53
N PHE A 134 -4.55 9.21 -17.49
CA PHE A 134 -5.76 8.39 -17.69
C PHE A 134 -6.27 8.41 -19.14
N ALA A 135 -5.73 9.25 -20.01
CA ALA A 135 -6.11 9.28 -21.42
C ALA A 135 -5.95 7.90 -22.08
N GLY A 136 -7.05 7.33 -22.57
CA GLY A 136 -7.08 6.01 -23.21
C GLY A 136 -6.76 4.84 -22.27
N VAL A 137 -6.86 5.03 -20.95
CA VAL A 137 -6.72 3.95 -19.96
C VAL A 137 -8.11 3.39 -19.66
N ASP A 138 -8.28 2.08 -19.83
CA ASP A 138 -9.50 1.39 -19.45
C ASP A 138 -9.57 1.19 -17.93
N TYR A 139 -10.66 1.63 -17.34
CA TYR A 139 -10.97 1.41 -15.93
C TYR A 139 -12.48 1.33 -15.71
N ARG A 140 -12.87 0.68 -14.62
CA ARG A 140 -14.23 0.77 -14.07
C ARG A 140 -14.18 1.52 -12.74
N LEU A 141 -15.30 2.12 -12.35
CA LEU A 141 -15.38 2.76 -11.05
C LEU A 141 -15.67 1.73 -9.95
N SER A 142 -15.01 1.90 -8.80
CA SER A 142 -15.29 1.18 -7.57
C SER A 142 -16.60 1.65 -6.93
N ALA A 143 -16.98 1.05 -5.80
CA ALA A 143 -18.18 1.46 -5.07
C ALA A 143 -18.07 2.89 -4.51
N THR A 144 -16.86 3.35 -4.17
CA THR A 144 -16.58 4.75 -3.79
C THR A 144 -16.35 5.68 -5.00
N GLY A 145 -16.50 5.16 -6.22
CA GLY A 145 -16.36 5.92 -7.45
C GLY A 145 -14.92 6.20 -7.86
N LEU A 146 -13.97 5.33 -7.49
CA LEU A 146 -12.54 5.47 -7.82
C LEU A 146 -12.08 4.49 -8.92
N PRO A 147 -11.04 4.81 -9.70
CA PRO A 147 -10.63 3.97 -10.83
C PRO A 147 -10.00 2.64 -10.39
N ILE A 148 -10.65 1.53 -10.76
CA ILE A 148 -10.08 0.19 -10.79
C ILE A 148 -9.62 -0.08 -12.23
N LEU A 149 -8.31 -0.20 -12.42
CA LEU A 149 -7.69 -0.35 -13.73
C LEU A 149 -7.99 -1.74 -14.32
N ALA A 150 -8.39 -1.78 -15.58
CA ALA A 150 -8.66 -3.04 -16.27
C ALA A 150 -7.38 -3.88 -16.39
N ASN A 151 -7.52 -5.21 -16.39
CA ASN A 151 -6.43 -6.18 -16.57
C ASN A 151 -5.30 -6.13 -15.53
N ALA A 152 -5.48 -5.39 -14.43
CA ALA A 152 -4.66 -5.57 -13.22
C ALA A 152 -4.81 -7.01 -12.72
N LEU A 153 -3.83 -7.54 -11.98
CA LEU A 153 -3.95 -8.87 -11.38
C LEU A 153 -4.90 -8.87 -10.18
N ALA A 154 -4.82 -7.82 -9.36
CA ALA A 154 -5.66 -7.64 -8.19
C ALA A 154 -5.91 -6.17 -7.92
N TRP A 155 -6.93 -5.87 -7.13
CA TRP A 155 -7.22 -4.53 -6.67
C TRP A 155 -7.71 -4.52 -5.22
N PHE A 156 -7.43 -3.42 -4.51
CA PHE A 156 -7.86 -3.18 -3.13
C PHE A 156 -8.46 -1.78 -3.03
N GLU A 157 -9.75 -1.68 -2.71
CA GLU A 157 -10.41 -0.43 -2.33
C GLU A 157 -10.19 -0.20 -0.83
N CYS A 158 -9.46 0.87 -0.52
CA CYS A 158 -8.98 1.14 0.82
C CYS A 158 -9.58 2.43 1.36
N HIS A 159 -10.09 2.38 2.59
CA HIS A 159 -10.26 3.55 3.43
C HIS A 159 -8.89 4.05 3.89
N ASN A 160 -8.64 5.35 3.77
CA ASN A 160 -7.35 5.95 4.11
C ASN A 160 -7.23 6.20 5.62
N ARG A 161 -6.95 5.11 6.35
CA ARG A 161 -7.03 5.00 7.81
C ARG A 161 -6.01 5.88 8.54
N SER A 162 -4.72 5.75 8.23
CA SER A 162 -3.65 6.47 8.93
C SER A 162 -2.57 6.94 7.97
N ARG A 163 -1.90 8.04 8.33
CA ARG A 163 -0.80 8.64 7.57
C ARG A 163 0.33 9.01 8.51
N TYR A 164 1.55 8.59 8.20
CA TYR A 164 2.73 8.85 9.03
C TYR A 164 3.79 9.57 8.20
N ASP A 165 4.21 10.73 8.67
CA ASP A 165 5.32 11.49 8.10
C ASP A 165 6.65 10.88 8.57
N GLU A 166 7.33 10.16 7.68
CA GLU A 166 8.52 9.37 8.01
C GLU A 166 9.65 9.66 7.01
N GLY A 167 10.56 10.55 7.41
CA GLY A 167 11.67 11.00 6.57
C GLY A 167 11.20 11.82 5.37
N ASP A 168 11.55 11.39 4.16
CA ASP A 168 11.17 12.04 2.91
C ASP A 168 9.90 11.44 2.26
N HIS A 169 9.18 10.57 2.99
CA HIS A 169 7.95 9.93 2.54
C HIS A 169 6.83 10.03 3.58
N VAL A 170 5.59 9.89 3.09
CA VAL A 170 4.40 9.62 3.89
C VAL A 170 4.06 8.15 3.74
N ILE A 171 3.92 7.43 4.86
CA ILE A 171 3.39 6.08 4.89
C ILE A 171 1.87 6.17 5.01
N PHE A 172 1.16 5.58 4.06
CA PHE A 172 -0.27 5.43 4.08
C PHE A 172 -0.62 4.02 4.56
N VAL A 173 -1.45 3.93 5.59
CA VAL A 173 -2.06 2.67 6.02
C VAL A 173 -3.51 2.68 5.56
N GLY A 174 -3.86 1.69 4.75
CA GLY A 174 -5.19 1.51 4.20
C GLY A 174 -5.91 0.37 4.88
N GLU A 175 -7.15 0.62 5.27
CA GLU A 175 -8.07 -0.44 5.68
C GLU A 175 -8.85 -0.92 4.46
N VAL A 176 -8.70 -2.19 4.11
CA VAL A 176 -9.28 -2.75 2.89
C VAL A 176 -10.77 -3.03 3.12
N GLU A 177 -11.62 -2.28 2.43
CA GLU A 177 -13.07 -2.46 2.50
C GLU A 177 -13.55 -3.48 1.47
N ARG A 178 -12.92 -3.51 0.28
CA ARG A 178 -13.21 -4.44 -0.80
C ARG A 178 -11.93 -4.80 -1.55
N CYS A 179 -11.84 -6.02 -2.04
CA CYS A 179 -10.77 -6.43 -2.93
C CYS A 179 -11.28 -7.40 -3.99
N GLY A 180 -10.47 -7.62 -5.02
CA GLY A 180 -10.78 -8.61 -6.05
C GLY A 180 -9.57 -8.98 -6.88
N ILE A 181 -9.70 -10.08 -7.61
CA ILE A 181 -8.70 -10.62 -8.52
C ILE A 181 -9.32 -10.63 -9.92
N PHE A 182 -8.53 -10.27 -10.94
CA PHE A 182 -8.93 -10.53 -12.32
C PHE A 182 -8.27 -11.81 -12.80
N ASP A 183 -9.09 -12.78 -13.20
CA ASP A 183 -8.60 -14.04 -13.75
C ASP A 183 -8.15 -13.86 -15.21
N THR A 184 -6.97 -13.28 -15.38
CA THR A 184 -6.37 -12.99 -16.69
C THR A 184 -5.32 -14.03 -17.10
N GLY A 185 -4.91 -14.92 -16.19
CA GLY A 185 -3.73 -15.76 -16.34
C GLY A 185 -2.41 -14.97 -16.49
N GLY A 186 -2.43 -13.66 -16.24
CA GLY A 186 -1.29 -12.78 -16.41
C GLY A 186 -0.18 -13.03 -15.38
N GLN A 187 1.07 -12.87 -15.80
CA GLN A 187 2.21 -12.89 -14.88
C GLN A 187 2.39 -11.52 -14.21
N PRO A 188 2.96 -11.44 -12.98
CA PRO A 188 3.15 -10.17 -12.29
C PRO A 188 4.25 -9.32 -12.93
N LEU A 189 4.02 -8.00 -12.95
CA LEU A 189 5.10 -7.06 -13.22
C LEU A 189 5.99 -6.94 -11.98
N VAL A 190 7.26 -7.30 -12.13
CA VAL A 190 8.25 -7.26 -11.07
C VAL A 190 9.23 -6.11 -11.32
N PHE A 191 9.62 -5.42 -10.25
CA PHE A 191 10.65 -4.39 -10.27
C PHE A 191 11.76 -4.72 -9.28
N GLN A 192 12.99 -4.81 -9.79
CA GLN A 192 14.20 -5.12 -9.03
C GLN A 192 15.41 -4.52 -9.76
N GLY A 193 16.39 -3.98 -9.04
CA GLY A 193 17.62 -3.46 -9.67
C GLY A 193 17.41 -2.34 -10.70
N ALA A 194 16.32 -1.57 -10.60
CA ALA A 194 15.88 -0.60 -11.62
C ALA A 194 15.49 -1.20 -12.98
N GLN A 195 15.16 -2.50 -13.00
CA GLN A 195 14.72 -3.24 -14.18
C GLN A 195 13.33 -3.82 -13.96
N PHE A 196 12.59 -3.97 -15.06
CA PHE A 196 11.30 -4.65 -15.07
C PHE A 196 11.48 -6.08 -15.55
N SER A 197 10.83 -7.01 -14.87
CA SER A 197 10.84 -8.42 -15.21
C SER A 197 9.48 -9.06 -14.92
N THR A 198 9.38 -10.34 -15.21
CA THR A 198 8.29 -11.21 -14.79
C THR A 198 8.87 -12.41 -14.06
N LEU A 199 8.03 -13.17 -13.35
CA LEU A 199 8.46 -14.39 -12.69
C LEU A 199 8.56 -15.56 -13.67
N SER A 200 9.58 -16.39 -13.44
CA SER A 200 9.62 -17.77 -13.92
C SER A 200 9.39 -18.68 -12.72
N PRO A 201 8.51 -19.69 -12.80
CA PRO A 201 8.38 -20.68 -11.75
C PRO A 201 9.73 -21.33 -11.46
N LEU A 202 10.01 -21.59 -10.18
CA LEU A 202 11.11 -22.46 -9.81
C LEU A 202 10.63 -23.91 -9.94
N ASP A 203 11.41 -24.74 -10.61
CA ASP A 203 11.19 -26.18 -10.63
C ASP A 203 11.23 -26.70 -9.17
N ARG A 204 10.18 -27.40 -8.75
CA ARG A 204 10.10 -28.06 -7.43
C ARG A 204 10.29 -29.55 -7.56
#